data_AF-K5WDM7-F1
#
_entry.id   AF-K5WDM7-F1
#
_cell.length_a   1.000
_cell.length_b   1.000
_cell.length_c   1.000
_cell.angle_alpha   90.00
_cell.angle_beta   90.00
_cell.angle_gamma   90.00
#
_symmetry.space_group_name_H-M   'P 1'
#
loop_
_entity.id
_entity.type
_entity.pdbx_description
1 polymer ?
#
loop_
_entity_poly.entity_id
_entity_poly.type
_entity_poly.pdbx_seq_one_letter_code
_entity_poly.pdbx_strand_id
1 'polypeptide(L)'
;MSATFMTQYPRWYKRPFKNPYKTLCHAYNVDSPLSRLAVDAEIPRVIDMRVLQTHDIPTHALIVLDASRNGQEPLVLPIDLAAFNATFQNGNNLRVPSQNPLPPTNHRYGVPYRDPDGWTVTLPTLVIEAPHPRSLPLLLLYSLWDHLPNKPPAELTPPPSPEPFRSAATTLPVNPRTPPSSPTTTISLNSQSSIASDRAPTPPPPPPERPLVCTAQLATYLLPTAVLEEFPAYPAQAAALARACTDDELRAHRAFNGGLWRNVLLLAPRAHAIQDIASNAWNTAAAAYKYRAEYRADRTHVRRRGEKDAAQTGRGQEGVTAVPLAAKDTQHADQRGEASSISRTTSSESGGREVLQASVQESHSGRNA
;
A
#
# COMPACT_ATOMS: atom_id res chain seq x y z
N MET A 1 -10.34 -42.04 -8.79
CA MET A 1 -9.62 -41.17 -7.85
C MET A 1 -9.13 -39.96 -8.64
N SER A 2 -9.91 -38.88 -8.67
CA SER A 2 -9.58 -37.67 -9.43
C SER A 2 -8.57 -36.85 -8.63
N ALA A 3 -7.35 -36.70 -9.16
CA ALA A 3 -6.34 -35.82 -8.60
C ALA A 3 -6.80 -34.37 -8.82
N THR A 4 -7.18 -33.71 -7.73
CA THR A 4 -7.44 -32.27 -7.71
C THR A 4 -6.13 -31.55 -8.05
N PHE A 5 -5.97 -31.14 -9.31
CA PHE A 5 -4.92 -30.23 -9.72
C PHE A 5 -5.23 -28.85 -9.15
N MET A 6 -4.80 -28.61 -7.91
CA MET A 6 -4.66 -27.25 -7.41
C MET A 6 -3.54 -26.60 -8.21
N THR A 7 -3.90 -25.82 -9.23
CA THR A 7 -3.01 -24.84 -9.84
C THR A 7 -2.50 -23.95 -8.72
N GLN A 8 -1.25 -24.16 -8.33
CA GLN A 8 -0.58 -23.40 -7.29
C GLN A 8 -0.28 -22.01 -7.86
N TYR A 9 -1.30 -21.15 -7.84
CA TYR A 9 -1.13 -19.74 -8.16
C TYR A 9 -0.06 -19.16 -7.23
N PRO A 10 0.82 -18.28 -7.74
CA PRO A 10 1.84 -17.66 -6.93
C PRO A 10 1.18 -16.93 -5.76
N ARG A 11 1.33 -17.47 -4.54
CA ARG A 11 0.70 -16.97 -3.30
C ARG A 11 1.19 -15.59 -2.87
N TRP A 12 2.12 -15.00 -3.61
CA TRP A 12 2.75 -13.72 -3.30
C TRP A 12 2.83 -12.87 -4.56
N TYR A 13 1.93 -11.90 -4.70
CA TYR A 13 2.17 -10.80 -5.62
C TYR A 13 3.28 -9.94 -5.02
N LYS A 14 4.46 -9.96 -5.64
CA LYS A 14 5.53 -9.06 -5.25
C LYS A 14 5.06 -7.64 -5.50
N ARG A 15 5.24 -6.77 -4.50
CA ARG A 15 5.11 -5.32 -4.73
C ARG A 15 6.01 -4.96 -5.92
N PRO A 16 5.50 -4.29 -6.95
CA PRO A 16 6.27 -4.05 -8.17
C PRO A 16 7.54 -3.23 -7.89
N PHE A 17 7.49 -2.40 -6.85
CA PHE A 17 8.61 -1.58 -6.39
C PHE A 17 8.85 -1.73 -4.90
N LYS A 18 10.12 -1.87 -4.51
CA LYS A 18 10.54 -1.88 -3.10
C LYS A 18 10.36 -0.52 -2.44
N ASN A 19 10.61 0.57 -3.19
CA ASN A 19 10.58 1.93 -2.67
C ASN A 19 9.88 2.87 -3.68
N PRO A 20 8.60 3.24 -3.46
CA PRO A 20 7.85 4.06 -4.40
C PRO A 20 8.43 5.48 -4.56
N TYR A 21 9.12 6.00 -3.54
CA TYR A 21 9.81 7.28 -3.63
C TYR A 21 10.95 7.23 -4.65
N LYS A 22 11.86 6.24 -4.54
CA LYS A 22 12.95 6.09 -5.51
C LYS A 22 12.43 5.84 -6.93
N THR A 23 11.38 5.03 -7.05
CA THR A 23 10.73 4.77 -8.35
C THR A 23 10.17 6.04 -8.95
N LEU A 24 9.51 6.89 -8.16
CA LEU A 24 9.00 8.18 -8.63
C LEU A 24 10.15 9.09 -9.12
N CYS A 25 11.25 9.19 -8.36
CA CYS A 25 12.40 9.98 -8.78
C CYS A 25 13.00 9.49 -10.10
N HIS A 26 13.21 8.18 -10.23
CA HIS A 26 13.72 7.57 -11.46
C HIS A 26 12.76 7.77 -12.64
N ALA A 27 11.44 7.69 -12.42
CA ALA A 27 10.46 7.92 -13.46
C ALA A 27 10.58 9.34 -14.06
N TYR A 28 10.99 10.31 -13.25
CA TYR A 28 11.27 11.70 -13.62
C TYR A 28 12.76 11.96 -13.93
N ASN A 29 13.58 10.94 -14.20
CA ASN A 29 14.99 11.11 -14.57
C ASN A 29 15.82 11.93 -13.57
N VAL A 30 15.48 11.89 -12.28
CA VAL A 30 16.25 12.54 -11.21
C VAL A 30 16.56 11.56 -10.08
N ASP A 31 17.64 11.83 -9.35
CA ASP A 31 17.93 11.16 -8.07
C ASP A 31 17.26 11.93 -6.91
N SER A 32 17.42 11.42 -5.69
CA SER A 32 17.05 12.11 -4.46
C SER A 32 17.70 13.51 -4.39
N PRO A 33 17.04 14.49 -3.74
CA PRO A 33 17.59 15.84 -3.64
C PRO A 33 18.97 15.82 -2.96
N LEU A 34 19.85 16.72 -3.39
CA LEU A 34 21.21 16.81 -2.86
C LEU A 34 21.23 17.29 -1.40
N SER A 35 20.27 18.16 -1.05
CA SER A 35 20.13 18.70 0.30
C SER A 35 18.96 18.04 1.04
N ARG A 36 19.22 17.57 2.26
CA ARG A 36 18.15 17.18 3.19
C ARG A 36 17.62 18.42 3.88
N LEU A 37 16.30 18.55 3.92
CA LEU A 37 15.63 19.62 4.66
C LEU A 37 15.49 19.18 6.12
N ALA A 38 15.94 20.01 7.07
CA ALA A 38 15.69 19.77 8.49
C ALA A 38 14.22 20.08 8.83
N VAL A 39 13.72 19.51 9.93
CA VAL A 39 12.31 19.58 10.36
C VAL A 39 11.81 21.02 10.56
N ASP A 40 12.71 21.94 10.91
CA ASP A 40 12.39 23.36 11.17
C ASP A 40 13.20 24.31 10.27
N ALA A 41 13.85 23.78 9.23
CA ALA A 41 14.57 24.62 8.29
C ALA A 41 13.61 25.46 7.46
N GLU A 42 14.06 26.67 7.10
CA GLU A 42 13.36 27.46 6.10
C GLU A 42 13.26 26.69 4.78
N ILE A 43 12.06 26.66 4.21
CA ILE A 43 11.79 25.94 2.98
C ILE A 43 12.41 26.71 1.82
N PRO A 44 13.39 26.14 1.10
CA PRO A 44 14.03 26.85 0.00
C PRO A 44 13.04 27.02 -1.16
N ARG A 45 13.16 28.13 -1.90
CA ARG A 45 12.35 28.40 -3.10
C ARG A 45 12.70 27.53 -4.29
N VAL A 46 13.92 26.99 -4.28
CA VAL A 46 14.45 26.13 -5.32
C VAL A 46 15.17 24.96 -4.67
N ILE A 47 15.10 23.79 -5.31
CA ILE A 47 15.87 22.62 -4.90
C ILE A 47 16.63 22.11 -6.10
N ASP A 48 17.90 21.80 -5.86
CA ASP A 48 18.75 21.13 -6.83
C ASP A 48 18.58 19.61 -6.72
N MET A 49 18.30 18.99 -7.86
CA MET A 49 18.19 17.54 -7.99
C MET A 49 19.20 17.05 -9.04
N ARG A 50 19.87 15.93 -8.75
CA ARG A 50 20.79 15.31 -9.69
C ARG A 50 20.00 14.68 -10.82
N VAL A 51 20.37 14.99 -12.06
CA VAL A 51 19.73 14.50 -13.27
C VAL A 51 20.39 13.18 -13.71
N LEU A 52 19.58 12.16 -13.94
CA LEU A 52 20.00 10.86 -14.45
C LEU A 52 20.10 10.86 -15.97
N GLN A 53 19.16 11.56 -16.64
CA GLN A 53 19.09 11.71 -18.09
C GLN A 53 18.60 13.12 -18.44
N THR A 54 19.15 13.73 -19.49
CA THR A 54 18.92 15.15 -19.83
C THR A 54 17.61 15.43 -20.58
N HIS A 55 16.67 14.48 -20.61
CA HIS A 55 15.34 14.64 -21.18
C HIS A 55 14.27 14.34 -20.12
N ASP A 56 13.07 14.85 -20.33
CA ASP A 56 11.89 14.62 -19.49
C ASP A 56 12.08 14.93 -17.99
N ILE A 57 12.65 16.11 -17.75
CA ILE A 57 13.01 16.58 -16.42
C ILE A 57 11.76 17.13 -15.73
N PRO A 58 11.57 16.91 -14.42
CA PRO A 58 10.45 17.47 -13.68
C PRO A 58 10.48 18.98 -13.75
N THR A 59 9.30 19.58 -13.63
CA THR A 59 9.16 21.05 -13.68
C THR A 59 9.32 21.69 -12.30
N HIS A 60 8.94 20.97 -11.24
CA HIS A 60 8.90 21.47 -9.87
C HIS A 60 9.33 20.38 -8.88
N ALA A 61 9.77 20.82 -7.70
CA ALA A 61 9.98 19.97 -6.54
C ALA A 61 8.87 20.21 -5.50
N LEU A 62 8.07 19.19 -5.22
CA LEU A 62 7.01 19.22 -4.22
C LEU A 62 7.57 18.84 -2.84
N ILE A 63 7.62 19.79 -1.93
CA ILE A 63 7.99 19.63 -0.54
C ILE A 63 6.74 19.26 0.26
N VAL A 64 6.78 18.08 0.85
CA VAL A 64 5.70 17.51 1.64
C VAL A 64 6.05 17.62 3.12
N LEU A 65 5.25 18.42 3.83
CA LEU A 65 5.33 18.57 5.27
C LEU A 65 4.35 17.61 5.95
N ASP A 66 4.73 17.14 7.14
CA ASP A 66 3.82 16.34 7.98
C ASP A 66 2.81 17.26 8.68
N ALA A 67 1.54 17.19 8.27
CA ALA A 67 0.46 17.95 8.90
C ALA A 67 0.27 17.61 10.38
N SER A 68 0.68 16.40 10.81
CA SER A 68 0.61 15.99 12.20
C SER A 68 1.81 16.41 13.04
N ARG A 69 2.83 17.03 12.42
CA ARG A 69 4.02 17.56 13.08
C ARG A 69 4.75 16.54 13.97
N ASN A 70 4.81 15.27 13.57
CA ASN A 70 5.49 14.23 14.34
C ASN A 70 7.03 14.30 14.27
N GLY A 71 7.60 15.47 13.96
CA GLY A 71 9.03 15.64 13.73
C GLY A 71 9.57 14.84 12.54
N GLN A 72 8.73 14.47 11.58
CA GLN A 72 9.20 13.75 10.40
C GLN A 72 9.91 14.72 9.44
N GLU A 73 11.08 14.31 8.93
CA GLU A 73 11.80 15.07 7.91
C GLU A 73 10.88 15.34 6.69
N PRO A 74 10.87 16.59 6.17
CA PRO A 74 10.17 16.94 4.95
C PRO A 74 10.60 16.05 3.77
N LEU A 75 9.63 15.63 2.97
CA LEU A 75 9.87 14.79 1.80
C LEU A 75 9.85 15.66 0.53
N VAL A 76 10.83 15.49 -0.36
CA VAL A 76 10.90 16.27 -1.61
C VAL A 76 10.62 15.36 -2.80
N LEU A 77 9.56 15.65 -3.57
CA LEU A 77 9.10 14.81 -4.66
C LEU A 77 9.19 15.55 -6.00
N PRO A 78 9.78 14.95 -7.05
CA PRO A 78 9.73 15.54 -8.37
C PRO A 78 8.33 15.43 -8.97
N ILE A 79 7.86 16.51 -9.59
CA ILE A 79 6.56 16.55 -10.28
C ILE A 79 6.63 17.35 -11.59
N ASP A 80 5.81 16.93 -12.55
CA ASP A 80 5.32 17.81 -13.61
C ASP A 80 4.06 18.52 -13.12
N LEU A 81 4.11 19.86 -13.02
CA LEU A 81 3.01 20.65 -12.48
C LEU A 81 1.78 20.64 -13.39
N ALA A 82 1.96 20.58 -14.71
CA ALA A 82 0.85 20.51 -15.64
C ALA A 82 0.13 19.16 -15.53
N ALA A 83 0.89 18.06 -15.49
CA ALA A 83 0.35 16.72 -15.25
C ALA A 83 -0.34 16.61 -13.89
N PHE A 84 0.24 17.21 -12.85
CA PHE A 84 -0.35 17.27 -11.52
C PHE A 84 -1.72 17.97 -11.54
N ASN A 85 -1.79 19.18 -12.10
CA ASN A 85 -3.03 19.94 -12.19
C ASN A 85 -4.08 19.28 -13.10
N ALA A 86 -3.64 18.53 -14.12
CA ALA A 86 -4.53 17.74 -14.96
C ALA A 86 -5.13 16.52 -14.23
N THR A 87 -4.40 15.98 -13.24
CA THR A 87 -4.74 14.74 -12.54
C THR A 87 -5.52 14.98 -11.25
N PHE A 88 -5.22 16.05 -10.51
CA PHE A 88 -5.78 16.34 -9.19
C PHE A 88 -6.76 17.51 -9.25
N GLN A 89 -7.89 17.41 -8.54
CA GLN A 89 -8.88 18.49 -8.50
C GLN A 89 -8.42 19.64 -7.58
N ASN A 90 -7.71 19.31 -6.49
CA ASN A 90 -7.32 20.27 -5.47
C ASN A 90 -5.90 20.79 -5.67
N GLY A 91 -5.51 21.11 -6.91
CA GLY A 91 -4.21 21.71 -7.22
C GLY A 91 -3.96 23.03 -6.49
N ASN A 92 -5.02 23.75 -6.13
CA ASN A 92 -4.96 25.02 -5.40
C ASN A 92 -4.46 24.90 -3.95
N ASN A 93 -4.36 23.67 -3.41
CA ASN A 93 -3.79 23.44 -2.09
C ASN A 93 -2.25 23.54 -2.08
N LEU A 94 -1.62 23.58 -3.26
CA LEU A 94 -0.19 23.81 -3.38
C LEU A 94 0.12 25.28 -3.03
N ARG A 95 1.02 25.47 -2.08
CA ARG A 95 1.50 26.81 -1.69
C ARG A 95 2.87 27.06 -2.30
N VAL A 96 3.08 28.27 -2.80
CA VAL A 96 4.42 28.76 -3.10
C VAL A 96 5.01 29.33 -1.80
N PRO A 97 6.28 29.02 -1.43
CA PRO A 97 6.90 29.58 -0.23
C PRO A 97 6.84 31.12 -0.19
N SER A 98 6.25 31.68 0.87
CA SER A 98 5.92 33.10 1.01
C SER A 98 7.06 33.98 1.53
N GLN A 99 8.21 34.16 0.84
CA GLN A 99 9.23 35.16 1.27
C GLN A 99 10.09 35.73 0.12
N ASN A 100 10.24 37.07 0.04
CA ASN A 100 11.09 38.03 -0.74
C ASN A 100 12.50 37.62 -1.30
N PRO A 101 13.21 38.50 -2.07
CA PRO A 101 12.86 39.06 -3.38
C PRO A 101 13.04 38.02 -4.50
N LEU A 102 12.75 38.35 -5.76
CA LEU A 102 12.91 37.43 -6.90
C LEU A 102 14.29 36.74 -6.88
N PRO A 103 14.36 35.43 -7.17
CA PRO A 103 15.65 34.78 -7.38
C PRO A 103 16.41 35.55 -8.47
N PRO A 104 17.76 35.64 -8.38
CA PRO A 104 18.53 36.38 -9.35
C PRO A 104 18.19 35.88 -10.77
N THR A 105 17.96 36.80 -11.69
CA THR A 105 17.44 36.59 -13.06
C THR A 105 18.22 35.60 -13.92
N ASN A 106 19.33 35.06 -13.42
CA ASN A 106 20.20 34.11 -14.12
C ASN A 106 19.85 32.63 -13.83
N HIS A 107 18.78 32.33 -13.10
CA HIS A 107 18.40 30.95 -12.81
C HIS A 107 17.77 30.27 -14.03
N ARG A 108 18.45 29.22 -14.50
CA ARG A 108 18.01 28.38 -15.62
C ARG A 108 17.03 27.32 -15.13
N TYR A 109 15.81 27.73 -14.79
CA TYR A 109 14.79 26.81 -14.30
C TYR A 109 14.49 25.70 -15.31
N GLY A 110 14.50 24.46 -14.83
CA GLY A 110 14.19 23.29 -15.65
C GLY A 110 15.20 22.96 -16.74
N VAL A 111 16.34 23.67 -16.82
CA VAL A 111 17.42 23.35 -17.76
C VAL A 111 18.58 22.71 -16.99
N PRO A 112 18.95 21.46 -17.30
CA PRO A 112 20.09 20.82 -16.66
C PRO A 112 21.37 21.61 -16.93
N TYR A 113 22.20 21.73 -15.90
CA TYR A 113 23.55 22.25 -16.01
C TYR A 113 24.54 21.25 -15.42
N ARG A 114 25.80 21.40 -15.80
CA ARG A 114 26.87 20.52 -15.34
C ARG A 114 27.53 21.12 -14.11
N ASP A 115 27.55 20.36 -13.03
CA ASP A 115 28.26 20.60 -11.77
C ASP A 115 29.41 19.58 -11.64
N PRO A 116 30.39 19.72 -10.71
CA PRO A 116 31.47 18.75 -10.55
C PRO A 116 30.98 17.30 -10.33
N ASP A 117 29.83 17.12 -9.69
CA ASP A 117 29.25 15.81 -9.38
C ASP A 117 28.35 15.23 -10.49
N GLY A 118 28.15 15.95 -11.60
CA GLY A 118 27.37 15.48 -12.75
C GLY A 118 26.39 16.51 -13.29
N TRP A 119 25.26 16.03 -13.83
CA TRP A 119 24.18 16.90 -14.28
C TRP A 119 23.22 17.19 -13.12
N THR A 120 22.84 18.46 -12.98
CA THR A 120 21.94 18.95 -11.93
C THR A 120 20.87 19.83 -12.56
N VAL A 121 19.67 19.83 -11.99
CA VAL A 121 18.60 20.76 -12.34
C VAL A 121 18.12 21.49 -11.10
N THR A 122 17.96 22.79 -11.22
CA THR A 122 17.33 23.64 -10.20
C THR A 122 15.84 23.74 -10.46
N LEU A 123 15.03 23.26 -9.53
CA LEU A 123 13.58 23.20 -9.65
C LEU A 123 12.90 24.17 -8.67
N PRO A 124 11.93 24.98 -9.12
CA PRO A 124 11.09 25.75 -8.22
C PRO A 124 10.33 24.82 -7.26
N THR A 125 10.15 25.25 -6.02
CA THR A 125 9.52 24.45 -4.97
C THR A 125 8.05 24.80 -4.78
N LEU A 126 7.26 23.77 -4.49
CA LEU A 126 5.88 23.87 -4.06
C LEU A 126 5.75 23.16 -2.71
N VAL A 127 4.85 23.64 -1.85
CA VAL A 127 4.66 23.09 -0.51
C VAL A 127 3.27 22.52 -0.36
N ILE A 128 3.17 21.35 0.24
CA ILE A 128 1.92 20.75 0.69
C ILE A 128 2.06 20.19 2.10
N GLU A 129 1.05 20.43 2.94
CA GLU A 129 0.91 19.77 4.22
C GLU A 129 0.06 18.51 4.03
N ALA A 130 0.67 17.34 4.24
CA ALA A 130 0.01 16.06 4.02
C ALA A 130 -0.25 15.35 5.36
N PRO A 131 -1.47 14.81 5.58
CA PRO A 131 -1.78 13.96 6.74
C PRO A 131 -0.87 12.74 6.89
N HIS A 132 -0.28 12.24 5.80
CA HIS A 132 0.64 11.11 5.84
C HIS A 132 1.69 11.20 4.72
N PRO A 133 2.82 11.90 4.92
CA PRO A 133 3.80 12.17 3.86
C PRO A 133 4.32 10.91 3.15
N ARG A 134 4.52 9.81 3.89
CA ARG A 134 5.11 8.57 3.36
C ARG A 134 4.24 7.85 2.32
N SER A 135 2.94 8.14 2.23
CA SER A 135 2.07 7.54 1.23
C SER A 135 1.91 8.39 -0.03
N LEU A 136 2.36 9.66 -0.02
CA LEU A 136 2.28 10.51 -1.21
C LEU A 136 3.09 10.00 -2.41
N PRO A 137 4.33 9.49 -2.27
CA PRO A 137 5.06 8.97 -3.43
C PRO A 137 4.29 7.86 -4.15
N LEU A 138 3.65 6.97 -3.39
CA LEU A 138 2.81 5.91 -3.94
C LEU A 138 1.58 6.49 -4.65
N LEU A 139 0.90 7.46 -4.02
CA LEU A 139 -0.27 8.10 -4.62
C LEU A 139 0.08 8.84 -5.92
N LEU A 140 1.17 9.60 -5.94
CA LEU A 140 1.64 10.32 -7.14
C LEU A 140 2.04 9.34 -8.23
N LEU A 141 2.78 8.28 -7.91
CA LEU A 141 3.22 7.28 -8.88
C LEU A 141 2.02 6.66 -9.62
N TYR A 142 0.98 6.26 -8.90
CA TYR A 142 -0.20 5.63 -9.52
C TYR A 142 -1.19 6.62 -10.13
N SER A 143 -1.29 7.85 -9.60
CA SER A 143 -2.19 8.87 -10.17
C SER A 143 -1.62 9.51 -11.42
N LEU A 144 -0.31 9.71 -11.48
CA LEU A 144 0.39 10.33 -12.60
C LEU A 144 0.90 9.30 -13.60
N TRP A 145 0.55 8.02 -13.48
CA TRP A 145 1.14 6.91 -14.24
C TRP A 145 1.21 7.17 -15.75
N ASP A 146 0.15 7.73 -16.33
CA ASP A 146 0.09 8.03 -17.77
C ASP A 146 0.87 9.27 -18.19
N HIS A 147 1.23 10.10 -17.23
CA HIS A 147 2.02 11.31 -17.40
C HIS A 147 3.48 11.14 -16.97
N LEU A 148 3.85 9.96 -16.43
CA LEU A 148 5.24 9.69 -16.11
C LEU A 148 6.05 9.57 -17.41
N PRO A 149 7.17 10.29 -17.54
CA PRO A 149 7.93 10.23 -18.77
C PRO A 149 8.60 8.88 -18.98
N ASN A 150 9.16 8.32 -17.90
CA ASN A 150 9.66 6.95 -17.91
C ASN A 150 8.73 6.09 -17.07
N LYS A 151 7.71 5.52 -17.71
CA LYS A 151 6.82 4.56 -17.05
C LYS A 151 7.69 3.42 -16.50
N PRO A 152 7.62 3.14 -15.19
CA PRO A 152 8.31 1.98 -14.65
C PRO A 152 7.85 0.75 -15.43
N PRO A 153 8.74 -0.20 -15.73
CA PRO A 153 8.36 -1.40 -16.45
C PRO A 153 7.16 -2.01 -15.72
N ALA A 154 6.02 -2.08 -16.41
CA ALA A 154 4.88 -2.82 -15.92
C ALA A 154 5.34 -4.27 -15.96
N GLU A 155 5.96 -4.75 -14.87
CA GLU A 155 6.46 -6.11 -14.69
C GLU A 155 5.28 -7.09 -14.51
N LEU A 156 4.30 -6.96 -15.40
CA LEU A 156 3.13 -7.78 -15.57
C LEU A 156 3.20 -8.45 -16.94
N THR A 157 4.38 -8.85 -17.41
CA THR A 157 4.39 -10.09 -18.19
C THR A 157 3.87 -11.12 -17.20
N PRO A 158 2.61 -11.60 -17.33
CA PRO A 158 2.15 -12.68 -16.47
C PRO A 158 3.22 -13.77 -16.54
N PRO A 159 3.53 -14.46 -15.42
CA PRO A 159 4.37 -15.65 -15.52
C PRO A 159 3.82 -16.47 -16.68
N PRO A 160 4.68 -16.89 -17.65
CA PRO A 160 4.22 -17.52 -18.87
C PRO A 160 3.15 -18.53 -18.49
N SER A 161 1.92 -18.30 -18.98
CA SER A 161 0.76 -19.12 -18.62
C SER A 161 1.25 -20.55 -18.74
N PRO A 162 1.17 -21.38 -17.66
CA PRO A 162 1.83 -22.68 -17.64
C PRO A 162 1.44 -23.35 -18.94
N GLU A 163 2.41 -23.57 -19.83
CA GLU A 163 2.09 -24.10 -21.15
C GLU A 163 1.19 -25.29 -20.90
N PRO A 164 0.02 -25.38 -21.56
CA PRO A 164 -0.89 -26.49 -21.35
C PRO A 164 -0.01 -27.72 -21.50
N PHE A 165 0.23 -28.42 -20.37
CA PHE A 165 1.14 -29.54 -20.36
C PHE A 165 0.67 -30.36 -21.55
N ARG A 166 1.49 -30.44 -22.60
CA ARG A 166 1.31 -31.42 -23.64
C ARG A 166 1.42 -32.70 -22.86
N SER A 167 0.29 -33.19 -22.36
CA SER A 167 0.14 -34.56 -21.94
C SER A 167 0.71 -35.30 -23.13
N ALA A 168 1.86 -35.92 -22.91
CA ALA A 168 2.35 -36.92 -23.82
C ALA A 168 1.18 -37.89 -23.90
N ALA A 169 0.37 -37.71 -24.94
CA ALA A 169 -0.65 -38.65 -25.31
C ALA A 169 0.17 -39.86 -25.72
N THR A 170 0.44 -40.73 -24.75
CA THR A 170 0.73 -42.12 -25.02
C THR A 170 -0.42 -42.56 -25.90
N THR A 171 -0.12 -42.66 -27.19
CA THR A 171 -1.02 -43.07 -28.25
C THR A 171 -1.54 -44.46 -27.90
N LEU A 172 -2.64 -44.53 -27.17
CA LEU A 172 -3.39 -45.77 -27.07
C LEU A 172 -4.19 -45.93 -28.38
N PRO A 173 -4.17 -47.13 -28.98
CA PRO A 173 -4.82 -47.37 -30.26
C PRO A 173 -6.33 -47.12 -30.15
N VAL A 174 -6.79 -46.22 -31.01
CA VAL A 174 -8.20 -45.90 -31.24
C VAL A 174 -8.94 -47.15 -31.69
N ASN A 175 -9.97 -47.54 -30.96
CA ASN A 175 -10.93 -48.55 -31.37
C ASN A 175 -12.17 -47.82 -31.94
N PRO A 176 -12.52 -48.00 -33.23
CA PRO A 176 -13.60 -47.26 -33.86
C PRO A 176 -14.95 -47.87 -33.51
N ARG A 177 -15.73 -47.20 -32.66
CA ARG A 177 -17.19 -47.41 -32.59
C ARG A 177 -17.92 -46.08 -32.59
N THR A 178 -18.47 -45.78 -33.75
CA THR A 178 -19.53 -44.81 -34.03
C THR A 178 -20.77 -45.07 -33.19
N PRO A 179 -21.44 -44.00 -32.74
CA PRO A 179 -22.89 -43.92 -32.85
C PRO A 179 -23.40 -42.53 -33.32
N PRO A 180 -24.70 -42.39 -33.62
CA PRO A 180 -25.18 -41.57 -34.73
C PRO A 180 -25.59 -40.14 -34.37
N SER A 181 -25.61 -39.37 -35.45
CA SER A 181 -26.09 -38.02 -35.69
C SER A 181 -27.40 -37.67 -34.99
N SER A 182 -27.50 -36.43 -34.51
CA SER A 182 -28.77 -35.78 -34.18
C SER A 182 -28.82 -34.38 -34.81
N PRO A 183 -30.03 -33.88 -35.12
CA PRO A 183 -30.30 -33.07 -36.30
C PRO A 183 -29.97 -31.58 -36.14
N THR A 184 -29.40 -31.03 -37.20
CA THR A 184 -29.22 -29.60 -37.44
C THR A 184 -30.56 -28.94 -37.79
N THR A 185 -31.07 -28.08 -36.91
CA THR A 185 -32.19 -27.19 -37.24
C THR A 185 -31.64 -25.95 -37.94
N THR A 186 -31.64 -25.99 -39.27
CA THR A 186 -31.39 -24.83 -40.12
C THR A 186 -32.66 -23.98 -40.20
N ILE A 187 -32.69 -22.87 -39.47
CA ILE A 187 -33.73 -21.85 -39.66
C ILE A 187 -33.26 -20.91 -40.76
N SER A 188 -33.85 -21.09 -41.94
CA SER A 188 -33.69 -20.22 -43.10
C SER A 188 -34.79 -19.15 -43.05
N LEU A 189 -34.41 -17.88 -42.91
CA LEU A 189 -35.29 -16.75 -43.16
C LEU A 189 -34.66 -15.91 -44.27
N ASN A 190 -35.20 -16.13 -45.46
CA ASN A 190 -34.92 -15.39 -46.67
C ASN A 190 -36.13 -14.46 -46.88
N SER A 191 -35.90 -13.15 -46.90
CA SER A 191 -36.84 -12.19 -47.49
C SER A 191 -36.05 -10.96 -47.95
N GLN A 192 -35.93 -10.90 -49.26
CA GLN A 192 -35.38 -9.82 -50.06
C GLN A 192 -36.25 -8.56 -49.93
N SER A 193 -35.62 -7.39 -50.04
CA SER A 193 -35.97 -6.28 -50.95
C SER A 193 -35.71 -4.94 -50.29
N SER A 194 -34.74 -4.18 -50.81
CA SER A 194 -34.83 -2.74 -51.15
C SER A 194 -33.41 -2.19 -51.31
N ILE A 195 -33.01 -2.00 -52.57
CA ILE A 195 -31.77 -1.31 -52.95
C ILE A 195 -32.01 0.19 -52.72
N ALA A 196 -31.76 0.65 -51.50
CA ALA A 196 -31.40 2.03 -51.25
C ALA A 196 -29.89 2.03 -50.98
N SER A 197 -29.18 2.97 -51.60
CA SER A 197 -27.75 3.18 -51.38
C SER A 197 -27.55 3.75 -49.96
N ASP A 198 -27.78 2.90 -48.97
CA ASP A 198 -27.72 3.19 -47.55
C ASP A 198 -26.27 3.00 -47.13
N ARG A 199 -25.55 4.12 -47.07
CA ARG A 199 -24.18 4.18 -46.60
C ARG A 199 -24.24 3.81 -45.11
N ALA A 200 -24.04 2.52 -44.82
CA ALA A 200 -24.11 1.97 -43.47
C ALA A 200 -23.42 2.95 -42.50
N PRO A 201 -24.14 3.43 -41.46
CA PRO A 201 -23.57 4.37 -40.52
C PRO A 201 -22.29 3.74 -39.99
N THR A 202 -21.16 4.40 -40.26
CA THR A 202 -19.87 3.98 -39.73
C THR A 202 -20.06 3.76 -38.23
N PRO A 203 -19.74 2.55 -37.71
CA PRO A 203 -19.92 2.28 -36.30
C PRO A 203 -19.23 3.40 -35.51
N PRO A 204 -19.89 3.95 -34.47
CA PRO A 204 -19.27 4.99 -33.67
C PRO A 204 -17.89 4.50 -33.25
N PRO A 205 -16.85 5.34 -33.36
CA PRO A 205 -15.50 4.95 -32.97
C PRO A 205 -15.58 4.34 -31.56
N PRO A 206 -14.92 3.19 -31.31
CA PRO A 206 -14.95 2.57 -30.01
C PRO A 206 -14.59 3.63 -28.97
N PRO A 207 -15.30 3.70 -27.84
CA PRO A 207 -14.99 4.67 -26.80
C PRO A 207 -13.49 4.52 -26.48
N PRO A 208 -12.75 5.63 -26.36
CA PRO A 208 -11.31 5.57 -26.11
C PRO A 208 -11.08 4.64 -24.92
N GLU A 209 -10.32 3.58 -25.14
CA GLU A 209 -9.99 2.61 -24.10
C GLU A 209 -9.41 3.42 -22.94
N ARG A 210 -10.15 3.47 -21.83
CA ARG A 210 -9.68 4.22 -20.68
C ARG A 210 -8.37 3.56 -20.26
N PRO A 211 -7.27 4.32 -20.13
CA PRO A 211 -6.02 3.74 -19.72
C PRO A 211 -6.27 2.97 -18.44
N LEU A 212 -5.97 1.67 -18.48
CA LEU A 212 -6.08 0.79 -17.34
C LEU A 212 -5.00 1.24 -16.36
N VAL A 213 -5.35 2.19 -15.50
CA VAL A 213 -4.56 2.47 -14.31
C VAL A 213 -4.33 1.12 -13.64
N CYS A 214 -3.07 0.82 -13.30
CA CYS A 214 -2.65 -0.43 -12.66
C CYS A 214 -3.17 -0.55 -11.22
N THR A 215 -4.48 -0.45 -11.06
CA THR A 215 -5.29 -0.58 -9.85
C THR A 215 -4.94 -1.83 -9.07
N ALA A 216 -4.80 -2.96 -9.76
CA ALA A 216 -4.37 -4.22 -9.19
C ALA A 216 -3.00 -4.10 -8.51
N GLN A 217 -2.04 -3.40 -9.13
CA GLN A 217 -0.72 -3.20 -8.54
C GLN A 217 -0.78 -2.27 -7.32
N LEU A 218 -1.55 -1.18 -7.37
CA LEU A 218 -1.76 -0.33 -6.20
C LEU A 218 -2.31 -1.15 -5.03
N ALA A 219 -3.29 -2.03 -5.28
CA ALA A 219 -3.88 -2.88 -4.25
C ALA A 219 -2.84 -3.77 -3.54
N THR A 220 -1.78 -4.23 -4.23
CA THR A 220 -0.69 -5.02 -3.62
C THR A 220 0.16 -4.25 -2.59
N TYR A 221 0.11 -2.91 -2.61
CA TYR A 221 0.72 -2.09 -1.56
C TYR A 221 -0.17 -1.93 -0.34
N LEU A 222 -1.49 -1.95 -0.54
CA LEU A 222 -2.45 -1.61 0.52
C LEU A 222 -2.88 -2.81 1.34
N LEU A 223 -2.97 -3.98 0.71
CA LEU A 223 -3.44 -5.22 1.31
C LEU A 223 -2.49 -6.38 0.98
N PRO A 224 -2.30 -7.35 1.91
CA PRO A 224 -1.59 -8.58 1.62
C PRO A 224 -2.26 -9.38 0.50
N THR A 225 -1.47 -10.15 -0.28
CA THR A 225 -1.99 -11.00 -1.37
C THR A 225 -3.11 -11.94 -0.93
N ALA A 226 -2.96 -12.60 0.22
CA ALA A 226 -3.97 -13.52 0.75
C ALA A 226 -5.33 -12.83 1.02
N VAL A 227 -5.35 -11.51 1.20
CA VAL A 227 -6.58 -10.73 1.38
C VAL A 227 -7.18 -10.33 0.03
N LEU A 228 -6.35 -10.08 -0.97
CA LEU A 228 -6.79 -9.74 -2.33
C LEU A 228 -7.47 -10.92 -3.04
N GLU A 229 -7.13 -12.16 -2.68
CA GLU A 229 -7.77 -13.38 -3.20
C GLU A 229 -9.26 -13.50 -2.83
N GLU A 230 -9.70 -12.81 -1.77
CA GLU A 230 -11.09 -12.82 -1.28
C GLU A 230 -11.98 -11.77 -1.98
N PHE A 231 -11.46 -11.09 -3.02
CA PHE A 231 -12.20 -10.09 -3.78
C PHE A 231 -13.39 -10.71 -4.54
N PRO A 232 -14.57 -10.05 -4.61
CA PRO A 232 -14.90 -8.70 -4.11
C PRO A 232 -15.55 -8.66 -2.70
N ALA A 233 -15.57 -9.76 -1.95
CA ALA A 233 -16.34 -9.84 -0.71
C ALA A 233 -15.65 -9.08 0.45
N TYR A 234 -16.01 -7.81 0.65
CA TYR A 234 -15.45 -6.95 1.70
C TYR A 234 -15.37 -7.60 3.11
N PRO A 235 -16.43 -8.26 3.63
CA PRO A 235 -16.34 -8.94 4.93
C PRO A 235 -15.33 -10.09 4.93
N ALA A 236 -15.23 -10.83 3.82
CA ALA A 236 -14.28 -11.93 3.69
C ALA A 236 -12.83 -11.40 3.68
N GLN A 237 -12.57 -10.29 2.97
CA GLN A 237 -11.27 -9.62 3.00
C GLN A 237 -10.89 -9.17 4.41
N ALA A 238 -11.81 -8.51 5.12
CA ALA A 238 -11.54 -8.04 6.48
C ALA A 238 -11.28 -9.21 7.45
N ALA A 239 -12.04 -10.30 7.33
CA ALA A 239 -11.82 -11.52 8.12
C ALA A 239 -10.50 -12.23 7.75
N ALA A 240 -10.14 -12.29 6.47
CA ALA A 240 -8.85 -12.81 6.02
C ALA A 240 -7.68 -11.97 6.56
N LEU A 241 -7.78 -10.64 6.50
CA LEU A 241 -6.77 -9.73 7.04
C LEU A 241 -6.62 -9.89 8.57
N ALA A 242 -7.73 -9.99 9.30
CA ALA A 242 -7.72 -10.19 10.76
C ALA A 242 -7.11 -11.54 11.19
N ARG A 243 -7.19 -12.56 10.32
CA ARG A 243 -6.59 -13.88 10.54
C ARG A 243 -5.11 -13.93 10.13
N ALA A 244 -4.77 -13.31 9.01
CA ALA A 244 -3.44 -13.37 8.41
C ALA A 244 -2.40 -12.48 9.12
N CYS A 245 -2.82 -11.36 9.70
CA CYS A 245 -1.92 -10.40 10.33
C CYS A 245 -1.89 -10.53 11.87
N THR A 246 -0.73 -10.24 12.42
CA THR A 246 -0.56 -9.88 13.84
C THR A 246 -1.22 -8.53 14.14
N ASP A 247 -1.38 -8.21 15.42
CA ASP A 247 -2.06 -6.97 15.81
C ASP A 247 -1.25 -5.71 15.48
N ASP A 248 0.08 -5.80 15.52
CA ASP A 248 0.97 -4.70 15.14
C ASP A 248 0.97 -4.50 13.61
N GLU A 249 0.99 -5.58 12.82
CA GLU A 249 0.81 -5.49 11.36
C GLU A 249 -0.54 -4.90 10.99
N LEU A 250 -1.61 -5.31 11.67
CA LEU A 250 -2.95 -4.79 11.43
C LEU A 250 -3.05 -3.30 11.79
N ARG A 251 -2.42 -2.88 12.89
CA ARG A 251 -2.29 -1.46 13.26
C ARG A 251 -1.51 -0.69 12.20
N ALA A 252 -0.41 -1.24 11.69
CA ALA A 252 0.40 -0.63 10.64
C ALA A 252 -0.38 -0.48 9.32
N HIS A 253 -1.08 -1.52 8.88
CA HIS A 253 -1.95 -1.47 7.69
C HIS A 253 -3.05 -0.43 7.85
N ARG A 254 -3.73 -0.41 9.00
CA ARG A 254 -4.77 0.59 9.28
C ARG A 254 -4.20 2.01 9.28
N ALA A 255 -3.07 2.24 9.93
CA ALA A 255 -2.42 3.55 9.96
C ALA A 255 -2.02 4.02 8.56
N PHE A 256 -1.36 3.16 7.78
CA PHE A 256 -0.93 3.47 6.42
C PHE A 256 -2.10 3.71 5.47
N ASN A 257 -3.08 2.79 5.41
CA ASN A 257 -4.24 2.91 4.52
C ASN A 257 -5.10 4.12 4.90
N GLY A 258 -5.25 4.40 6.20
CA GLY A 258 -5.96 5.59 6.66
C GLY A 258 -5.24 6.88 6.29
N GLY A 259 -3.91 6.90 6.40
CA GLY A 259 -3.08 8.03 5.96
C GLY A 259 -3.16 8.26 4.46
N LEU A 260 -3.04 7.21 3.65
CA LEU A 260 -3.24 7.27 2.19
C LEU A 260 -4.65 7.78 1.84
N TRP A 261 -5.70 7.25 2.47
CA TRP A 261 -7.07 7.69 2.20
C TRP A 261 -7.27 9.18 2.49
N ARG A 262 -6.72 9.69 3.59
CA ARG A 262 -6.73 11.14 3.88
C ARG A 262 -6.01 11.95 2.82
N ASN A 263 -4.88 11.48 2.31
CA ASN A 263 -4.18 12.15 1.21
C ASN A 263 -4.99 12.10 -0.11
N VAL A 264 -5.70 11.00 -0.38
CA VAL A 264 -6.62 10.89 -1.52
C VAL A 264 -7.74 11.92 -1.41
N LEU A 265 -8.33 12.10 -0.22
CA LEU A 265 -9.34 13.13 0.02
C LEU A 265 -8.75 14.55 -0.10
N LEU A 266 -7.52 14.77 0.39
CA LEU A 266 -6.84 16.06 0.30
C LEU A 266 -6.57 16.48 -1.15
N LEU A 267 -6.02 15.59 -1.96
CA LEU A 267 -5.62 15.87 -3.34
C LEU A 267 -6.75 15.68 -4.36
N ALA A 268 -7.73 14.85 -4.04
CA ALA A 268 -8.86 14.50 -4.89
C ALA A 268 -8.41 14.09 -6.33
N PRO A 269 -7.71 12.95 -6.50
CA PRO A 269 -7.32 12.48 -7.83
C PRO A 269 -8.57 12.24 -8.69
N ARG A 270 -8.56 12.69 -9.94
CA ARG A 270 -9.70 12.53 -10.88
C ARG A 270 -9.98 11.07 -11.24
N ALA A 271 -8.99 10.19 -11.12
CA ALA A 271 -9.15 8.77 -11.36
C ALA A 271 -9.95 8.11 -10.22
N HIS A 272 -11.26 7.93 -10.43
CA HIS A 272 -12.16 7.27 -9.47
C HIS A 272 -11.66 5.91 -9.00
N ALA A 273 -11.04 5.13 -9.89
CA ALA A 273 -10.51 3.81 -9.54
C ALA A 273 -9.45 3.85 -8.41
N ILE A 274 -8.65 4.93 -8.32
CA ILE A 274 -7.69 5.12 -7.23
C ILE A 274 -8.43 5.41 -5.92
N GLN A 275 -9.48 6.24 -5.99
CA GLN A 275 -10.31 6.55 -4.82
C GLN A 275 -11.00 5.29 -4.29
N ASP A 276 -11.59 4.48 -5.17
CA ASP A 276 -12.31 3.26 -4.81
C ASP A 276 -11.40 2.26 -4.12
N ILE A 277 -10.18 2.06 -4.63
CA ILE A 277 -9.21 1.11 -4.06
C ILE A 277 -8.68 1.58 -2.71
N ALA A 278 -8.34 2.86 -2.58
CA ALA A 278 -7.87 3.41 -1.33
C ALA A 278 -8.97 3.37 -0.25
N SER A 279 -10.21 3.72 -0.62
CA SER A 279 -11.39 3.65 0.25
C SER A 279 -11.65 2.20 0.68
N ASN A 280 -11.68 1.25 -0.25
CA ASN A 280 -11.89 -0.16 0.05
C ASN A 280 -10.80 -0.70 0.98
N ALA A 281 -9.53 -0.44 0.69
CA ALA A 281 -8.42 -0.90 1.52
C ALA A 281 -8.42 -0.30 2.93
N TRP A 282 -8.82 0.97 3.06
CA TRP A 282 -9.02 1.60 4.37
C TRP A 282 -10.15 0.94 5.16
N ASN A 283 -11.31 0.77 4.53
CA ASN A 283 -12.47 0.14 5.15
C ASN A 283 -12.11 -1.29 5.58
N THR A 284 -11.46 -2.08 4.72
CA THR A 284 -11.07 -3.47 5.00
C THR A 284 -10.15 -3.54 6.23
N ALA A 285 -9.15 -2.65 6.31
CA ALA A 285 -8.26 -2.58 7.47
C ALA A 285 -8.99 -2.14 8.76
N ALA A 286 -9.96 -1.23 8.65
CA ALA A 286 -10.76 -0.77 9.78
C ALA A 286 -11.70 -1.88 10.30
N ALA A 287 -12.36 -2.63 9.42
CA ALA A 287 -13.22 -3.75 9.80
C ALA A 287 -12.42 -4.93 10.37
N ALA A 288 -11.28 -5.26 9.77
CA ALA A 288 -10.39 -6.30 10.27
C ALA A 288 -9.96 -6.03 11.73
N TYR A 289 -9.69 -4.76 12.08
CA TYR A 289 -9.38 -4.35 13.44
C TYR A 289 -10.54 -4.61 14.43
N LYS A 290 -11.79 -4.40 13.99
CA LYS A 290 -12.99 -4.71 14.80
C LYS A 290 -13.14 -6.22 15.01
N TYR A 291 -13.04 -7.02 13.95
CA TYR A 291 -13.10 -8.49 14.05
C TYR A 291 -12.05 -9.04 15.00
N ARG A 292 -10.84 -8.48 14.98
CA ARG A 292 -9.78 -8.91 15.89
C ARG A 292 -10.11 -8.64 17.36
N ALA A 293 -10.75 -7.50 17.66
CA ALA A 293 -11.21 -7.20 19.01
C ALA A 293 -12.32 -8.16 19.47
N GLU A 294 -13.27 -8.47 18.58
CA GLU A 294 -14.36 -9.42 18.84
C GLU A 294 -13.83 -10.85 19.09
N TYR A 295 -12.90 -11.34 18.27
CA TYR A 295 -12.28 -12.66 18.47
C TYR A 295 -11.55 -12.78 19.81
N ARG A 296 -10.93 -11.69 20.28
CA ARG A 296 -10.27 -11.66 21.60
C ARG A 296 -11.30 -11.73 22.72
N ALA A 297 -12.38 -10.96 22.62
CA ALA A 297 -13.46 -10.99 23.59
C ALA A 297 -14.05 -12.40 23.70
N ASP A 298 -14.39 -13.02 22.56
CA ASP A 298 -14.97 -14.36 22.53
C ASP A 298 -14.03 -15.42 23.13
N ARG A 299 -12.74 -15.40 22.79
CA ARG A 299 -11.75 -16.31 23.40
C ARG A 299 -11.66 -16.15 24.91
N THR A 300 -11.76 -14.93 25.44
CA THR A 300 -11.78 -14.72 26.90
C THR A 300 -13.05 -15.25 27.54
N HIS A 301 -14.20 -15.15 26.85
CA HIS A 301 -15.45 -15.71 27.33
C HIS A 301 -15.41 -17.24 27.36
N VAL A 302 -14.95 -17.88 26.29
CA VAL A 302 -14.80 -19.34 26.22
C VAL A 302 -13.84 -19.85 27.29
N ARG A 303 -12.69 -19.19 27.49
CA ARG A 303 -11.73 -19.56 28.53
C ARG A 303 -12.35 -19.46 29.94
N ARG A 304 -13.03 -18.36 30.26
CA ARG A 304 -13.70 -18.17 31.55
C ARG A 304 -14.81 -19.20 31.78
N ARG A 305 -15.52 -19.61 30.72
CA ARG A 305 -16.53 -20.67 30.81
C ARG A 305 -15.89 -22.00 31.12
N GLY A 306 -14.82 -22.38 30.40
CA GLY A 306 -14.07 -23.61 30.67
C GLY A 306 -13.46 -23.66 32.08
N GLU A 307 -12.95 -22.54 32.60
CA GLU A 307 -12.43 -22.45 33.98
C GLU A 307 -13.54 -22.65 35.03
N LYS A 308 -14.75 -22.12 34.79
CA LYS A 308 -15.92 -22.33 35.66
C LYS A 308 -16.39 -23.79 35.64
N ASP A 309 -16.45 -24.39 34.46
CA ASP A 309 -16.88 -25.78 34.28
C ASP A 309 -15.87 -26.75 34.94
N ALA A 310 -14.56 -26.46 34.84
CA ALA A 310 -13.51 -27.22 35.52
C ALA A 310 -13.56 -27.08 37.05
N ALA A 311 -13.78 -25.86 37.57
CA ALA A 311 -13.91 -25.61 39.01
C ALA A 311 -15.15 -26.32 39.60
N GLN A 312 -16.24 -26.39 38.84
CA GLN A 312 -17.45 -27.10 39.26
C GLN A 312 -17.25 -28.63 39.28
N THR A 313 -16.50 -29.16 38.33
CA THR A 313 -16.19 -30.61 38.25
C THR A 313 -15.28 -31.06 39.41
N GLY A 314 -14.32 -30.23 39.83
CA GLY A 314 -13.40 -30.56 40.93
C GLY A 314 -14.04 -30.66 42.32
N ARG A 315 -15.18 -30.02 42.56
CA ARG A 315 -15.86 -30.04 43.89
C ARG A 315 -16.63 -31.32 44.21
N GLY A 316 -16.76 -32.23 43.23
CA GLY A 316 -17.51 -33.49 43.38
C GLY A 316 -16.68 -34.71 43.79
N GLN A 317 -15.35 -34.60 43.88
CA GLN A 317 -14.46 -35.75 44.13
C GLN A 317 -13.74 -35.76 45.49
N GLU A 318 -13.93 -34.76 46.37
CA GLU A 318 -13.32 -34.74 47.71
C GLU A 318 -13.93 -35.73 48.73
N GLY A 319 -14.78 -36.67 48.28
CA GLY A 319 -15.44 -37.67 49.14
C GLY A 319 -14.90 -39.11 49.04
N VAL A 320 -13.93 -39.42 48.17
CA VAL A 320 -13.41 -40.79 48.05
C VAL A 320 -12.07 -40.89 48.75
N THR A 321 -12.13 -41.41 49.98
CA THR A 321 -10.99 -41.73 50.84
C THR A 321 -9.97 -42.57 50.08
N ALA A 322 -8.86 -41.96 49.68
CA ALA A 322 -7.74 -42.68 49.07
C ALA A 322 -7.01 -43.48 50.16
N VAL A 323 -6.97 -44.81 49.98
CA VAL A 323 -6.12 -45.72 50.74
C VAL A 323 -4.66 -45.42 50.37
N PRO A 324 -3.75 -45.25 51.35
CA PRO A 324 -2.36 -44.95 51.08
C PRO A 324 -1.64 -46.21 50.57
N LEU A 325 -1.19 -46.18 49.31
CA LEU A 325 -0.30 -47.22 48.77
C LEU A 325 1.14 -46.69 48.76
N ALA A 326 2.00 -47.48 49.41
CA ALA A 326 3.34 -47.15 49.82
C ALA A 326 4.28 -46.72 48.68
N ALA A 327 5.16 -45.79 49.05
CA ALA A 327 6.30 -45.30 48.30
C ALA A 327 7.23 -46.43 47.84
N LYS A 328 7.77 -46.27 46.63
CA LYS A 328 9.05 -46.88 46.26
C LYS A 328 9.95 -45.81 45.69
N ASP A 329 10.94 -45.46 46.50
CA ASP A 329 12.11 -44.67 46.13
C ASP A 329 12.81 -45.30 44.93
N THR A 330 13.15 -44.48 43.94
CA THR A 330 14.26 -44.78 43.04
C THR A 330 14.98 -43.47 42.77
N GLN A 331 16.03 -43.26 43.56
CA GLN A 331 17.09 -42.29 43.28
C GLN A 331 17.84 -42.74 42.02
N HIS A 332 18.05 -41.83 41.08
CA HIS A 332 19.22 -41.89 40.22
C HIS A 332 19.74 -40.46 39.99
N ALA A 333 20.96 -40.26 40.48
CA ALA A 333 21.83 -39.14 40.23
C ALA A 333 22.51 -39.28 38.85
N ASP A 334 22.73 -38.17 38.16
CA ASP A 334 24.01 -37.72 37.55
C ASP A 334 23.74 -36.49 36.66
N GLN A 335 24.25 -35.30 36.98
CA GLN A 335 25.57 -34.72 36.63
C GLN A 335 25.67 -34.01 35.26
N ARG A 336 26.19 -32.77 35.36
CA ARG A 336 27.10 -32.03 34.45
C ARG A 336 26.60 -31.30 33.20
N GLY A 337 27.12 -30.07 33.05
CA GLY A 337 27.37 -29.39 31.77
C GLY A 337 26.74 -27.99 31.69
N GLU A 338 27.37 -26.95 32.22
CA GLU A 338 28.27 -26.00 31.54
C GLU A 338 27.58 -24.71 31.01
N ALA A 339 28.04 -23.61 31.60
CA ALA A 339 28.21 -22.23 31.12
C ALA A 339 27.44 -21.73 29.88
N SER A 340 26.78 -20.58 30.03
CA SER A 340 27.08 -19.43 29.16
C SER A 340 26.69 -18.10 29.79
N SER A 341 27.70 -17.27 30.01
CA SER A 341 27.64 -15.88 30.43
C SER A 341 26.97 -15.00 29.38
N ILE A 342 26.01 -14.16 29.78
CA ILE A 342 25.61 -12.98 28.98
C ILE A 342 25.67 -11.76 29.90
N SER A 343 26.65 -10.93 29.60
CA SER A 343 26.93 -9.62 30.19
C SER A 343 25.72 -8.70 30.06
N ARG A 344 25.23 -8.20 31.18
CA ARG A 344 24.20 -7.17 31.26
C ARG A 344 24.89 -5.81 31.33
N THR A 345 25.02 -5.13 30.19
CA THR A 345 25.49 -3.74 30.12
C THR A 345 24.41 -2.81 30.63
N THR A 346 24.60 -2.28 31.83
CA THR A 346 23.86 -1.15 32.38
C THR A 346 24.49 0.14 31.84
N SER A 347 23.87 0.75 30.83
CA SER A 347 24.21 2.11 30.44
C SER A 347 23.48 3.09 31.35
N SER A 348 24.30 3.70 32.21
CA SER A 348 24.12 4.99 32.86
C SER A 348 23.60 6.03 31.88
N GLU A 349 22.43 6.62 32.15
CA GLU A 349 22.06 7.92 31.59
C GLU A 349 21.74 8.86 32.75
N SER A 350 22.70 9.75 33.00
CA SER A 350 22.58 10.97 33.80
C SER A 350 21.40 11.80 33.31
N GLY A 351 20.50 12.29 34.17
CA GLY A 351 20.84 13.38 35.08
C GLY A 351 20.68 14.74 34.38
N GLY A 352 19.44 15.06 33.95
CA GLY A 352 19.07 16.37 33.41
C GLY A 352 17.80 16.86 34.10
N ARG A 353 17.99 17.59 35.19
CA ARG A 353 16.95 18.18 36.03
C ARG A 353 16.68 19.58 35.47
N GLU A 354 15.63 19.76 34.68
CA GLU A 354 15.21 21.08 34.22
C GLU A 354 13.85 21.46 34.79
N VAL A 355 13.80 22.73 35.19
CA VAL A 355 12.87 23.34 36.12
C VAL A 355 11.53 23.64 35.43
N LEU A 356 10.45 23.09 35.97
CA LEU A 356 9.10 23.58 35.70
C LEU A 356 8.94 24.94 36.36
N GLN A 357 9.02 26.02 35.58
CA GLN A 357 8.38 27.29 35.91
C GLN A 357 7.09 27.42 35.10
N ALA A 358 5.98 27.31 35.83
CA ALA A 358 4.69 27.79 35.38
C ALA A 358 4.75 29.31 35.25
N SER A 359 4.38 29.83 34.08
CA SER A 359 3.97 31.22 33.95
C SER A 359 2.62 31.26 33.24
N VAL A 360 1.60 31.46 34.07
CA VAL A 360 0.25 31.87 33.70
C VAL A 360 0.36 33.31 33.21
N GLN A 361 -0.03 33.56 31.96
CA GLN A 361 -0.36 34.92 31.54
C GLN A 361 -1.72 34.91 30.85
N GLU A 362 -2.74 35.26 31.66
CA GLU A 362 -4.00 35.78 31.19
C GLU A 362 -3.74 36.94 30.22
N SER A 363 -4.37 36.90 29.06
CA SER A 363 -4.51 38.08 28.20
C SER A 363 -5.97 38.25 27.88
N HIS A 364 -6.53 39.26 28.54
CA HIS A 364 -7.87 39.79 28.35
C HIS A 364 -8.11 40.14 26.88
N SER A 365 -9.13 39.55 26.26
CA SER A 365 -9.76 40.14 25.09
C SER A 365 -11.03 40.84 25.54
N GLY A 366 -10.90 42.16 25.69
CA GLY A 366 -12.01 43.06 25.92
C GLY A 366 -12.92 43.13 24.71
N ARG A 367 -14.22 43.01 24.98
CA ARG A 367 -15.29 43.64 24.20
C ARG A 367 -14.97 45.13 24.01
N ASN A 368 -15.15 45.65 22.81
CA ASN A 368 -16.12 46.73 22.53
C ASN A 368 -16.10 47.17 21.06
N ALA A 369 -17.30 47.56 20.64
CA ALA A 369 -17.71 48.33 19.45
C ALA A 369 -17.69 47.61 18.09
#